data_AF-A0A136KU24-F1
#
_entry.id   AF-A0A136KU24-F1
#
_cell.length_a   1.000
_cell.length_b   1.000
_cell.length_c   1.000
_cell.angle_alpha   90.00
_cell.angle_beta   90.00
_cell.angle_gamma   90.00
#
_symmetry.space_group_name_H-M   'P 1'
#
loop_
_entity.id
_entity.type
_entity.pdbx_description
1 polymer ?
#
loop_
_entity_poly.entity_id
_entity_poly.type
_entity_poly.pdbx_seq_one_letter_code
_entity_poly.pdbx_strand_id
1 'polypeptide(L)'
;MPLRFLTAGESHGPSLTAILDGMPAGLHITTEIINKELARRQQGYGSGGRMKIEKDTVQILGGVMAGETTGAPIAMLVQNDDHIKWKNKPIEPMTSPRPGHADLTG
;
A
#
# COMPACT_ATOMS: atom_id res chain seq x y z
N MET A 1 -14.05 -16.01 12.88
CA MET A 1 -12.94 -15.08 13.16
C MET A 1 -13.35 -13.73 12.60
N PRO A 2 -13.25 -12.60 13.33
CA PRO A 2 -13.61 -11.29 12.79
C PRO A 2 -12.59 -10.87 11.71
N LEU A 3 -13.05 -10.09 10.73
CA LEU A 3 -12.17 -9.50 9.72
C LEU A 3 -11.27 -8.45 10.37
N ARG A 4 -9.95 -8.57 10.17
CA ARG A 4 -8.95 -7.63 10.66
C ARG A 4 -7.89 -7.35 9.61
N PHE A 5 -7.30 -6.16 9.64
CA PHE A 5 -6.18 -5.83 8.75
C PHE A 5 -5.09 -5.06 9.48
N LEU A 6 -3.87 -5.23 8.99
CA LEU A 6 -2.68 -4.50 9.39
C LEU A 6 -2.03 -3.92 8.15
N THR A 7 -1.50 -2.70 8.25
CA THR A 7 -0.70 -2.06 7.20
C THR A 7 0.67 -1.70 7.74
N ALA A 8 1.66 -1.70 6.86
CA ALA A 8 3.02 -1.28 7.16
C ALA A 8 3.66 -0.59 5.95
N GLY A 9 4.57 0.34 6.22
CA GLY A 9 5.39 1.00 5.23
C GLY A 9 5.35 2.52 5.30
N GLU A 10 6.41 3.13 4.78
CA GLU A 10 6.66 4.56 4.82
C GLU A 10 6.46 5.19 3.43
N SER A 11 6.11 6.48 3.38
CA SER A 11 5.83 7.20 2.13
C SER A 11 6.99 7.17 1.13
N HIS A 12 8.23 7.06 1.61
CA HIS A 12 9.45 6.97 0.81
C HIS A 12 10.25 5.67 1.09
N GLY A 13 9.66 4.73 1.83
CA GLY A 13 10.20 3.38 2.04
C GLY A 13 10.10 2.53 0.76
N PRO A 14 10.71 1.34 0.73
CA PRO A 14 10.81 0.51 -0.48
C PRO A 14 9.47 -0.03 -0.98
N SER A 15 8.52 -0.26 -0.07
CA SER A 15 7.23 -0.85 -0.38
C SER A 15 6.23 -0.61 0.75
N LEU A 16 4.95 -0.76 0.43
CA LEU A 16 3.86 -0.87 1.38
C LEU A 16 3.42 -2.34 1.49
N THR A 17 2.94 -2.73 2.65
CA THR A 17 2.38 -4.07 2.88
C THR A 17 1.05 -3.97 3.60
N ALA A 18 0.15 -4.90 3.28
CA ALA A 18 -1.07 -5.14 4.01
C ALA A 18 -1.24 -6.63 4.30
N ILE A 19 -1.73 -6.94 5.50
CA ILE A 19 -2.15 -8.28 5.90
C ILE A 19 -3.63 -8.21 6.23
N LEU A 20 -4.45 -9.00 5.55
CA LEU A 20 -5.89 -9.13 5.80
C LEU A 20 -6.16 -10.54 6.36
N ASP A 21 -6.75 -10.63 7.54
CA ASP A 21 -7.00 -11.90 8.22
C ASP A 21 -8.48 -12.02 8.63
N GLY A 22 -9.00 -13.25 8.65
CA GLY A 22 -10.41 -13.56 8.88
C GLY A 22 -11.27 -13.60 7.62
N MET A 23 -10.65 -13.61 6.42
CA MET A 23 -11.40 -13.82 5.17
C MET A 23 -11.89 -15.26 5.06
N PRO A 24 -13.13 -15.51 4.61
CA PRO A 24 -13.59 -16.87 4.30
C PRO A 24 -12.82 -17.44 3.10
N ALA A 25 -12.71 -18.76 3.02
CA ALA A 25 -12.18 -19.46 1.86
C ALA A 25 -13.19 -19.47 0.69
N GLY A 26 -12.70 -19.60 -0.55
CA GLY A 26 -13.51 -19.72 -1.76
C GLY A 26 -14.02 -18.40 -2.34
N LEU A 27 -13.54 -17.25 -1.85
CA LEU A 27 -13.86 -15.97 -2.47
C LEU A 27 -12.93 -15.73 -3.65
N HIS A 28 -13.51 -15.47 -4.82
CA HIS A 28 -12.73 -15.10 -6.00
C HIS A 28 -12.03 -13.75 -5.79
N ILE A 29 -10.72 -13.74 -5.94
CA ILE A 29 -9.90 -12.53 -5.84
C ILE A 29 -8.68 -12.64 -6.75
N THR A 30 -8.41 -11.56 -7.48
CA THR A 30 -7.25 -11.46 -8.37
C THR A 30 -6.54 -10.12 -8.19
N THR A 31 -5.30 -10.04 -8.65
CA THR A 31 -4.52 -8.80 -8.66
C THR A 31 -5.19 -7.68 -9.46
N GLU A 32 -5.93 -8.00 -10.51
CA GLU A 32 -6.59 -7.03 -11.39
C GLU A 32 -7.70 -6.27 -10.67
N ILE A 33 -8.46 -6.97 -9.81
CA ILE A 33 -9.51 -6.35 -8.99
C ILE A 33 -8.90 -5.28 -8.10
N ILE A 34 -7.79 -5.60 -7.44
CA ILE A 34 -7.11 -4.68 -6.52
C ILE A 34 -6.41 -3.56 -7.30
N ASN A 35 -5.75 -3.86 -8.41
CA ASN A 35 -5.07 -2.87 -9.25
C ASN A 35 -6.04 -1.85 -9.84
N LYS A 36 -7.28 -2.24 -10.14
CA LYS A 36 -8.33 -1.30 -10.55
C LYS A 36 -8.64 -0.29 -9.45
N GLU A 37 -8.75 -0.73 -8.20
CA GLU A 37 -8.99 0.15 -7.06
C GLU A 37 -7.78 1.03 -6.74
N LEU A 38 -6.56 0.51 -6.88
CA LEU A 38 -5.33 1.31 -6.80
C LEU A 38 -5.30 2.41 -7.86
N ALA A 39 -5.62 2.09 -9.11
CA ALA A 39 -5.68 3.07 -10.19
C ALA A 39 -6.77 4.14 -9.95
N ARG A 40 -7.94 3.73 -9.44
CA ARG A 40 -9.01 4.67 -9.06
C ARG A 40 -8.56 5.64 -7.97
N ARG A 41 -7.82 5.16 -6.96
CA ARG A 41 -7.27 6.00 -5.86
C ARG A 41 -6.34 7.10 -6.37
N GLN A 42 -5.65 6.88 -7.49
CA GLN A 42 -4.73 7.86 -8.08
C GLN A 42 -5.49 8.96 -8.87
N GLN A 43 -6.75 8.73 -9.23
CA GLN A 43 -7.56 9.64 -10.04
C GLN A 43 -8.38 10.60 -9.16
N GLY A 44 -8.16 11.90 -9.33
CA GLY A 44 -8.89 12.93 -8.60
C GLY A 44 -8.48 14.34 -9.04
N TYR A 45 -9.42 15.29 -9.00
CA TYR A 45 -9.09 16.69 -9.24
C TYR A 45 -8.11 17.16 -8.14
N GLY A 46 -6.96 17.70 -8.54
CA GLY A 46 -5.89 18.07 -7.61
C GLY A 46 -4.91 16.93 -7.26
N SER A 47 -5.05 15.73 -7.85
CA SER A 47 -4.02 14.69 -7.73
C SER A 47 -2.66 15.23 -8.20
N GLY A 48 -1.70 15.29 -7.27
CA GLY A 48 -0.40 15.91 -7.47
C GLY A 48 0.52 15.14 -8.43
N GLY A 49 1.71 15.70 -8.67
CA GLY A 49 2.68 15.15 -9.64
C GLY A 49 3.05 13.68 -9.41
N ARG A 50 3.08 13.21 -8.15
CA ARG A 50 3.43 11.83 -7.80
C ARG A 50 2.50 10.79 -8.42
N MET A 51 1.19 11.05 -8.40
CA MET A 51 0.17 10.15 -8.95
C MET A 51 0.16 10.09 -10.49
N LYS A 52 0.92 10.98 -11.16
CA LYS A 52 1.15 10.91 -12.62
C LYS A 52 2.32 9.99 -12.99
N ILE A 53 3.16 9.63 -12.01
CA ILE A 53 4.40 8.89 -12.22
C ILE A 53 4.26 7.47 -11.70
N GLU A 54 3.68 7.28 -10.52
CA GLU A 54 3.50 5.96 -9.91
C GLU A 54 2.37 5.19 -10.59
N LYS A 55 2.63 3.93 -10.92
CA LYS A 55 1.60 2.97 -11.35
C LYS A 55 1.55 1.85 -10.32
N ASP A 56 0.82 2.11 -9.24
CA ASP A 56 0.73 1.18 -8.13
C ASP A 56 0.18 -0.16 -8.61
N THR A 57 0.93 -1.22 -8.38
CA THR A 57 0.51 -2.59 -8.64
C THR A 57 0.70 -3.43 -7.39
N VAL A 58 -0.28 -4.29 -7.10
CA VAL A 58 -0.21 -5.21 -5.97
C VAL A 58 0.39 -6.55 -6.39
N GLN A 59 1.19 -7.11 -5.50
CA GLN A 59 1.57 -8.51 -5.50
C GLN A 59 0.88 -9.20 -4.33
N ILE A 60 0.18 -10.30 -4.59
CA ILE A 60 -0.37 -11.16 -3.54
C ILE A 60 0.70 -12.19 -3.19
N LEU A 61 1.14 -12.20 -1.94
CA LEU A 61 2.22 -13.04 -1.44
C LEU A 61 1.73 -14.30 -0.70
N GLY A 62 0.46 -14.33 -0.28
CA GLY A 62 -0.13 -15.46 0.45
C GLY A 62 -1.63 -15.32 0.64
N GLY A 63 -2.28 -16.39 1.10
CA GLY A 63 -3.72 -16.43 1.41
C GLY A 63 -4.65 -16.58 0.20
N VAL A 64 -4.10 -16.66 -1.01
CA VAL A 64 -4.84 -16.85 -2.27
C VAL A 64 -4.18 -17.95 -3.09
N MET A 65 -4.98 -18.85 -3.65
CA MET A 65 -4.53 -19.93 -4.52
C MET A 65 -5.56 -20.14 -5.63
N ALA A 66 -5.10 -20.32 -6.87
CA ALA A 66 -5.96 -20.49 -8.05
C ALA A 66 -7.02 -19.38 -8.23
N GLY A 67 -6.73 -18.15 -7.78
CA GLY A 67 -7.65 -17.02 -7.86
C GLY A 67 -8.75 -17.01 -6.79
N GLU A 68 -8.61 -17.83 -5.74
CA GLU A 68 -9.54 -17.88 -4.62
C GLU A 68 -8.83 -17.74 -3.28
N THR A 69 -9.50 -17.12 -2.31
CA THR A 69 -9.02 -17.06 -0.93
C THR A 69 -8.97 -18.46 -0.31
N THR A 70 -7.94 -18.75 0.47
CA THR A 70 -7.79 -20.06 1.12
C THR A 70 -8.34 -20.10 2.55
N GLY A 71 -8.77 -18.94 3.08
CA GLY A 71 -9.11 -18.77 4.49
C GLY A 71 -7.92 -18.44 5.40
N ALA A 72 -6.69 -18.55 4.88
CA ALA A 72 -5.49 -18.07 5.56
C ALA A 72 -5.35 -16.53 5.40
N PRO A 73 -4.50 -15.87 6.21
CA PRO A 73 -4.19 -14.46 6.03
C PRO A 73 -3.69 -14.14 4.62
N ILE A 74 -4.26 -13.09 4.03
CA ILE A 74 -3.87 -12.58 2.72
C ILE A 74 -2.78 -11.54 2.92
N ALA A 75 -1.59 -11.81 2.39
CA ALA A 75 -0.46 -10.89 2.41
C ALA A 75 -0.35 -10.19 1.05
N MET A 76 -0.24 -8.87 1.07
CA MET A 76 -0.15 -8.03 -0.14
C MET A 76 1.03 -7.07 -0.03
N LEU A 77 1.71 -6.83 -1.15
CA LEU A 77 2.81 -5.89 -1.28
C LEU A 77 2.55 -4.94 -2.45
N VAL A 78 2.79 -3.64 -2.24
CA VAL A 78 2.81 -2.63 -3.31
C VAL A 78 4.19 -1.98 -3.30
N GLN A 79 4.90 -2.09 -4.42
CA GLN A 79 6.24 -1.49 -4.55
C GLN A 79 6.13 0.04 -4.65
N ASN A 80 7.06 0.74 -4.00
CA ASN A 80 7.14 2.20 -4.07
C ASN A 80 8.21 2.63 -5.07
N ASP A 81 7.80 3.02 -6.27
CA ASP A 81 8.71 3.44 -7.34
C ASP A 81 9.50 4.71 -6.98
N ASP A 82 8.95 5.59 -6.13
CA ASP A 82 9.65 6.81 -5.71
C ASP A 82 10.86 6.50 -4.81
N HIS A 83 10.91 5.31 -4.19
CA HIS A 83 11.99 4.92 -3.28
C HIS A 83 13.38 5.04 -3.93
N ILE A 84 13.49 4.85 -5.24
CA ILE A 84 14.78 4.99 -5.95
C ILE A 84 15.41 6.38 -5.76
N LYS A 85 14.59 7.43 -5.59
CA LYS A 85 15.06 8.81 -5.37
C LYS A 85 15.50 9.06 -3.93
N TRP A 86 15.16 8.17 -3.01
CA TRP A 86 15.44 8.28 -1.58
C TRP A 86 16.48 7.27 -1.12
N LYS A 87 16.68 6.20 -1.90
CA LYS A 87 17.71 5.19 -1.67
C LYS A 87 19.07 5.87 -1.51
N ASN A 88 19.72 5.61 -0.38
CA ASN A 88 21.02 6.14 0.01
C ASN A 88 21.08 7.66 0.29
N LYS A 89 19.94 8.35 0.41
CA LYS A 89 19.93 9.74 0.89
C LYS A 89 19.89 9.78 2.42
N PRO A 90 20.67 10.66 3.07
CA PRO A 90 20.46 10.93 4.49
C PRO A 90 19.07 11.55 4.68
N ILE A 91 18.41 11.18 5.78
CA ILE A 91 17.14 11.78 6.19
C ILE A 91 17.48 12.86 7.21
N GLU A 92 17.47 14.11 6.77
CA GLU A 92 17.72 15.24 7.65
C GLU A 92 16.57 15.43 8.65
N PRO A 93 16.85 15.81 9.91
CA PRO A 93 15.81 16.10 10.88
C PRO A 93 14.88 17.22 10.42
N MET A 94 13.58 16.97 10.49
CA MET A 94 12.57 17.99 10.24
C MET A 94 12.33 18.79 11.53
N THR A 95 12.81 20.03 11.58
CA THR A 95 12.76 20.88 12.79
C THR A 95 11.68 21.96 12.75
N SER A 96 11.01 22.12 11.61
CA SER A 96 9.91 23.09 11.42
C SER A 96 8.63 22.34 11.08
N PRO A 97 7.72 22.10 12.05
CA PRO A 97 6.51 21.32 11.81
C PRO A 97 5.53 22.06 10.90
N ARG A 98 4.95 21.35 9.93
CA ARG A 98 3.98 21.95 9.00
C ARG A 98 2.61 22.10 9.70
N PRO A 99 1.96 23.28 9.61
CA PRO A 99 0.60 23.44 10.10
C PRO A 99 -0.36 22.39 9.51
N GLY A 100 -1.19 21.81 10.36
CA GLY A 100 -2.17 20.79 9.98
C GLY A 100 -1.61 19.38 9.72
N HIS A 101 -0.31 19.16 9.90
CA HIS A 101 0.33 17.84 9.77
C HIS A 101 0.68 17.25 11.14
N ALA A 102 0.97 15.95 11.16
CA ALA A 102 1.33 15.21 12.36
C ALA A 102 2.75 15.51 12.89
N ASP A 103 3.54 16.34 12.19
CA ASP A 103 4.96 16.57 12.45
C ASP A 103 5.29 16.97 13.89
N LEU A 104 4.42 17.74 14.56
CA LEU A 104 4.62 18.21 15.95
C LEU A 104 4.15 17.19 17.01
N THR A 105 3.11 16.42 16.71
CA THR A 105 2.42 15.56 17.70
C THR A 105 2.86 14.10 17.65
N GLY A 106 3.63 13.72 16.63
CA GLY A 106 4.14 12.37 16.44
C GLY A 106 5.36 12.06 17.28
#